data_AF-I2F5T7-F1
#
_entry.id   AF-I2F5T7-F1
#
_cell.length_a   1.000
_cell.length_b   1.000
_cell.length_c   1.000
_cell.angle_alpha   90.00
_cell.angle_beta   90.00
_cell.angle_gamma   90.00
#
_symmetry.space_group_name_H-M   'P 1'
#
loop_
_entity.id
_entity.type
_entity.pdbx_description
1 polymer ?
#
loop_
_entity_poly.entity_id
_entity_poly.type
_entity_poly.pdbx_seq_one_letter_code
_entity_poly.pdbx_strand_id
1 'polypeptide(L)'
;MITVYKKSVFAAFEEENVPVIANTVNTEGVMGAGLALEFKLRFPSYFDNYRERCSHEGPLPGSAWIFRGDIFPRIISLFVKEDWKMPSKISWIRSSLKRAEEIITESNFERVALPLAGAGKGGIDPQTSENITREVFESSKAEILLCLDKSPSKNEESMIKQLRAMSEYELKCLTLRPSIIKRLLDKREDVTRFREILDIRGIGIKTYSILFNALISREPGHDNQLNLF
;
A
#
# COMPACT_ATOMS: atom_id res chain seq x y z
N MET A 1 -22.69 1.18 2.36
CA MET A 1 -22.62 2.20 1.26
C MET A 1 -21.25 2.14 0.62
N ILE A 2 -21.12 2.18 -0.71
CA ILE A 2 -19.81 2.12 -1.40
C ILE A 2 -19.54 3.42 -2.15
N THR A 3 -18.50 4.13 -1.74
CA THR A 3 -18.03 5.39 -2.34
C THR A 3 -16.75 5.11 -3.14
N VAL A 4 -16.75 5.47 -4.43
CA VAL A 4 -15.54 5.35 -5.26
C VAL A 4 -14.59 6.51 -4.93
N TYR A 5 -13.35 6.19 -4.59
CA TYR A 5 -12.34 7.15 -4.17
C TYR A 5 -11.14 7.12 -5.12
N LYS A 6 -10.81 8.27 -5.74
CA LYS A 6 -9.80 8.32 -6.82
C LYS A 6 -8.36 8.08 -6.34
N LYS A 7 -8.07 8.32 -5.06
CA LYS A 7 -6.72 8.19 -4.49
C LYS A 7 -6.49 6.79 -3.89
N SER A 8 -5.36 6.60 -3.21
CA SER A 8 -4.97 5.35 -2.57
C SER A 8 -5.72 5.09 -1.26
N VAL A 9 -5.61 3.87 -0.71
CA VAL A 9 -6.08 3.57 0.65
C VAL A 9 -5.37 4.40 1.71
N PHE A 10 -4.11 4.79 1.48
CA PHE A 10 -3.38 5.69 2.37
C PHE A 10 -3.98 7.10 2.35
N ALA A 11 -4.38 7.61 1.18
CA ALA A 11 -5.09 8.88 1.11
C ALA A 11 -6.44 8.83 1.83
N ALA A 12 -7.18 7.72 1.73
CA ALA A 12 -8.43 7.56 2.48
C ALA A 12 -8.19 7.58 4.00
N PHE A 13 -7.09 6.98 4.46
CA PHE A 13 -6.67 7.09 5.86
C PHE A 13 -6.28 8.53 6.24
N GLU A 14 -5.36 9.15 5.49
CA GLU A 14 -4.73 10.44 5.79
C GLU A 14 -5.66 11.65 5.60
N GLU A 15 -6.58 11.59 4.64
CA GLU A 15 -7.40 12.73 4.22
C GLU A 15 -8.86 12.60 4.62
N GLU A 16 -9.38 11.36 4.68
CA GLU A 16 -10.78 11.08 5.02
C GLU A 16 -10.94 10.44 6.41
N ASN A 17 -9.84 10.28 7.17
CA ASN A 17 -9.82 9.66 8.50
C ASN A 17 -10.44 8.26 8.52
N VAL A 18 -10.21 7.45 7.48
CA VAL A 18 -10.72 6.06 7.45
C VAL A 18 -9.87 5.16 8.37
N PRO A 19 -10.44 4.59 9.44
CA PRO A 19 -9.68 3.91 10.50
C PRO A 19 -9.18 2.51 10.13
N VAL A 20 -9.67 1.95 9.02
CA VAL A 20 -9.31 0.60 8.56
C VAL A 20 -8.96 0.64 7.07
N ILE A 21 -7.77 0.16 6.73
CA ILE A 21 -7.30 0.10 5.34
C ILE A 21 -6.95 -1.34 4.97
N ALA A 22 -7.23 -1.72 3.73
CA ALA A 22 -6.90 -3.05 3.24
C ALA A 22 -5.64 -3.05 2.37
N ASN A 23 -4.83 -4.09 2.57
CA ASN A 23 -3.70 -4.44 1.73
C ASN A 23 -4.04 -5.68 0.88
N THR A 24 -3.41 -5.78 -0.29
CA THR A 24 -3.47 -7.00 -1.13
C THR A 24 -2.14 -7.72 -1.06
N VAL A 25 -2.15 -8.96 -0.59
CA VAL A 25 -0.93 -9.70 -0.24
C VAL A 25 -0.91 -11.09 -0.89
N ASN A 26 0.27 -11.71 -0.84
CA ASN A 26 0.47 -13.11 -1.20
C ASN A 26 0.50 -14.00 0.05
N THR A 27 0.64 -15.30 -0.12
CA THR A 27 0.77 -16.25 0.99
C THR A 27 2.22 -16.58 1.34
N GLU A 28 3.18 -16.12 0.52
CA GLU A 28 4.63 -16.36 0.66
C GLU A 28 5.36 -15.35 1.58
N GLY A 29 4.64 -14.42 2.22
CA GLY A 29 5.27 -13.47 3.15
C GLY A 29 6.11 -12.38 2.47
N VAL A 30 5.93 -12.12 1.17
CA VAL A 30 6.73 -11.13 0.42
C VAL A 30 5.95 -9.83 0.16
N MET A 31 6.56 -8.67 0.41
CA MET A 31 6.00 -7.35 0.05
C MET A 31 7.03 -6.54 -0.74
N GLY A 32 7.20 -6.88 -2.02
CA GLY A 32 8.29 -6.36 -2.86
C GLY A 32 7.89 -5.34 -3.92
N ALA A 33 6.60 -5.11 -4.18
CA ALA A 33 6.15 -4.16 -5.20
C ALA A 33 4.76 -3.60 -4.90
N GLY A 34 4.43 -2.48 -5.55
CA GLY A 34 3.09 -1.88 -5.53
C GLY A 34 2.60 -1.54 -4.13
N LEU A 35 1.30 -1.71 -3.91
CA LEU A 35 0.63 -1.40 -2.65
C LEU A 35 1.27 -2.11 -1.44
N ALA A 36 1.58 -3.39 -1.58
CA ALA A 36 2.18 -4.18 -0.51
C ALA A 36 3.55 -3.63 -0.08
N LEU A 37 4.39 -3.20 -1.03
CA LEU A 37 5.69 -2.58 -0.69
C LEU A 37 5.50 -1.30 0.13
N GLU A 38 4.53 -0.46 -0.24
CA GLU A 38 4.27 0.77 0.51
C GLU A 38 3.74 0.48 1.92
N PHE A 39 2.85 -0.51 2.08
CA PHE A 39 2.44 -1.00 3.41
C PHE A 39 3.63 -1.44 4.27
N LYS A 40 4.60 -2.17 3.68
CA LYS A 40 5.81 -2.59 4.37
C LYS A 40 6.67 -1.40 4.82
N LEU A 41 6.76 -0.35 4.01
CA LEU A 41 7.55 0.84 4.34
C LEU A 41 6.88 1.72 5.40
N ARG A 42 5.55 1.85 5.34
CA ARG A 42 4.77 2.63 6.31
C ARG A 42 4.58 1.91 7.65
N PHE A 43 4.40 0.59 7.62
CA PHE A 43 4.07 -0.21 8.81
C PHE A 43 5.00 -1.44 8.94
N PRO A 44 6.27 -1.26 9.37
CA PRO A 44 7.23 -2.35 9.48
C PRO A 44 6.80 -3.47 10.44
N SER A 45 6.20 -3.12 11.59
CA SER A 45 5.72 -4.10 12.58
C SER A 45 4.59 -4.98 12.06
N TYR A 46 3.70 -4.42 11.23
CA TYR A 46 2.69 -5.16 10.48
C TYR A 46 3.33 -6.14 9.50
N PHE A 47 4.35 -5.69 8.75
CA PHE A 47 5.04 -6.56 7.80
C PHE A 47 5.75 -7.73 8.49
N ASP A 48 6.40 -7.49 9.63
CA ASP A 48 7.08 -8.56 10.38
C ASP A 48 6.08 -9.63 10.86
N ASN A 49 4.93 -9.22 11.40
CA ASN A 49 3.85 -10.14 11.79
C ASN A 49 3.24 -10.88 10.59
N TYR A 50 3.01 -10.17 9.48
CA TYR A 50 2.53 -10.80 8.24
C TYR A 50 3.50 -11.88 7.74
N ARG A 51 4.80 -11.59 7.74
CA ARG A 51 5.83 -12.54 7.30
C ARG A 51 5.86 -13.77 8.21
N GLU A 52 5.82 -13.57 9.53
CA GLU A 52 5.80 -14.65 10.51
C GLU A 52 4.54 -15.52 10.37
N ARG A 53 3.37 -14.89 10.16
CA ARG A 53 2.12 -15.59 9.88
C ARG A 53 2.23 -16.45 8.63
N CYS A 54 2.81 -15.93 7.56
CA CYS A 54 2.99 -16.69 6.33
C CYS A 54 3.89 -17.91 6.53
N SER A 55 4.97 -17.78 7.31
CA SER A 55 5.88 -18.90 7.56
C SER A 55 5.34 -19.95 8.53
N HIS A 56 4.52 -19.57 9.52
CA HIS A 56 4.04 -20.49 10.55
C HIS A 56 2.65 -21.05 10.28
N GLU A 57 1.72 -20.22 9.80
CA GLU A 57 0.31 -20.61 9.64
C GLU A 57 -0.02 -21.04 8.22
N GLY A 58 0.79 -20.69 7.21
CA GLY A 58 0.55 -21.05 5.81
C GLY A 58 -0.84 -20.63 5.31
N PRO A 59 -1.18 -19.32 5.33
CA PRO A 59 -2.50 -18.85 4.95
C PRO A 59 -2.83 -19.27 3.52
N LEU A 60 -4.10 -19.56 3.25
CA LEU A 60 -4.56 -19.95 1.92
C LEU A 60 -4.94 -18.73 1.07
N PRO A 61 -4.69 -18.76 -0.25
CA PRO A 61 -5.25 -17.76 -1.16
C PRO A 61 -6.78 -17.77 -1.09
N GLY A 62 -7.37 -16.57 -1.06
CA GLY A 62 -8.81 -16.38 -0.82
C GLY A 62 -9.19 -16.16 0.64
N SER A 63 -8.23 -16.19 1.57
CA SER A 63 -8.47 -15.80 2.96
C SER A 63 -8.28 -14.30 3.18
N ALA A 64 -8.62 -13.82 4.37
CA ALA A 64 -8.26 -12.48 4.85
C ALA A 64 -7.85 -12.53 6.33
N TRP A 65 -7.01 -11.57 6.73
CA TRP A 65 -6.50 -11.48 8.10
C TRP A 65 -6.45 -10.03 8.56
N ILE A 66 -6.87 -9.78 9.80
CA ILE A 66 -6.71 -8.48 10.44
C ILE A 66 -5.49 -8.49 11.36
N PHE A 67 -4.61 -7.50 11.16
CA PHE A 67 -3.53 -7.25 12.11
C PHE A 67 -4.07 -6.56 13.37
N ARG A 68 -3.82 -7.18 14.53
CA ARG A 68 -4.31 -6.73 15.85
C ARG A 68 -3.23 -6.05 16.72
N GLY A 69 -2.12 -5.61 16.13
CA GLY A 69 -1.09 -4.89 16.87
C GLY A 69 -1.46 -3.45 17.20
N ASP A 70 -0.63 -2.81 18.03
CA ASP A 70 -0.80 -1.43 18.50
C ASP A 70 -0.35 -0.40 17.46
N ILE A 71 -0.91 -0.48 16.25
CA ILE A 71 -0.74 0.53 15.20
C ILE A 71 -2.10 1.05 14.74
N PHE A 72 -2.11 2.29 14.29
CA PHE A 72 -3.23 2.90 13.61
C PHE A 72 -2.77 3.36 12.21
N PRO A 73 -3.54 3.12 11.14
CA PRO A 73 -4.86 2.49 11.08
C PRO A 73 -4.83 0.97 11.30
N ARG A 74 -6.02 0.36 11.48
CA ARG A 74 -6.15 -1.11 11.42
C ARG A 74 -5.94 -1.60 10.00
N ILE A 75 -5.27 -2.74 9.85
CA ILE A 75 -4.90 -3.27 8.52
C ILE A 75 -5.55 -4.63 8.30
N ILE A 76 -6.34 -4.75 7.22
CA ILE A 76 -6.87 -6.02 6.73
C ILE A 76 -6.01 -6.47 5.54
N SER A 77 -5.48 -7.68 5.60
CA SER A 77 -4.70 -8.29 4.52
C SER A 77 -5.59 -9.24 3.72
N LEU A 78 -5.78 -8.95 2.44
CA LEU A 78 -6.49 -9.80 1.49
C LEU A 78 -5.48 -10.72 0.81
N PHE A 79 -5.52 -12.03 1.09
CA PHE A 79 -4.62 -13.02 0.48
C PHE A 79 -5.08 -13.34 -0.94
N VAL A 80 -4.76 -12.46 -1.88
CA VAL A 80 -5.25 -12.52 -3.27
C VAL A 80 -4.25 -13.16 -4.23
N LYS A 81 -3.08 -13.57 -3.73
CA LYS A 81 -2.05 -14.26 -4.52
C LYS A 81 -1.48 -15.42 -3.71
N GLU A 82 -1.05 -16.45 -4.41
CA GLU A 82 -0.22 -17.51 -3.83
C GLU A 82 1.25 -17.08 -3.93
N ASP A 83 1.87 -17.23 -5.10
CA ASP A 83 3.17 -16.64 -5.41
C ASP A 83 3.01 -15.16 -5.83
N TRP A 84 3.87 -14.29 -5.30
CA TRP A 84 3.95 -12.88 -5.67
C TRP A 84 4.28 -12.63 -7.15
N LYS A 85 4.91 -13.59 -7.85
CA LYS A 85 5.24 -13.53 -9.28
C LYS A 85 4.07 -13.90 -10.21
N MET A 86 3.13 -14.71 -9.74
CA MET A 86 2.04 -15.27 -10.55
C MET A 86 0.81 -14.34 -10.59
N PRO A 87 -0.11 -14.44 -11.55
CA PRO A 87 -1.36 -13.67 -11.53
C PRO A 87 -2.28 -14.07 -10.37
N SER A 88 -3.24 -13.20 -10.05
CA SER A 88 -4.32 -13.49 -9.11
C SER A 88 -5.46 -14.26 -9.80
N LYS A 89 -6.43 -14.75 -9.02
CA LYS A 89 -7.64 -15.43 -9.51
C LYS A 89 -8.89 -14.74 -8.98
N ILE A 90 -9.91 -14.62 -9.83
CA ILE A 90 -11.23 -14.06 -9.46
C ILE A 90 -11.81 -14.75 -8.21
N SER A 91 -11.65 -16.06 -8.10
CA SER A 91 -12.10 -16.83 -6.93
C SER A 91 -11.44 -16.38 -5.63
N TRP A 92 -10.13 -16.09 -5.66
CA TRP A 92 -9.38 -15.57 -4.50
C TRP A 92 -9.82 -14.15 -4.14
N ILE A 93 -10.11 -13.30 -5.13
CA ILE A 93 -10.64 -11.96 -4.89
C ILE A 93 -11.97 -12.04 -4.15
N ARG A 94 -12.92 -12.80 -4.70
CA ARG A 94 -14.27 -12.93 -4.13
C ARG A 94 -14.25 -13.52 -2.72
N SER A 95 -13.48 -14.58 -2.50
CA SER A 95 -13.39 -15.23 -1.18
C SER A 95 -12.70 -14.34 -0.15
N SER A 96 -11.61 -13.67 -0.52
CA SER A 96 -10.89 -12.79 0.42
C SER A 96 -11.74 -11.57 0.81
N LEU A 97 -12.50 -10.99 -0.13
CA LEU A 97 -13.42 -9.91 0.16
C LEU A 97 -14.59 -10.35 1.05
N LYS A 98 -15.15 -11.56 0.84
CA LYS A 98 -16.15 -12.13 1.75
C LYS A 98 -15.60 -12.29 3.16
N ARG A 99 -14.40 -12.85 3.30
CA ARG A 99 -13.76 -12.99 4.61
C ARG A 99 -13.45 -11.63 5.24
N ALA A 100 -13.13 -10.62 4.44
CA ALA A 100 -12.94 -9.26 4.93
C ALA A 100 -14.25 -8.64 5.43
N GLU A 101 -15.38 -8.85 4.74
CA GLU A 101 -16.70 -8.40 5.19
C GLU A 101 -17.05 -9.03 6.55
N GLU A 102 -16.81 -10.34 6.72
CA GLU A 102 -16.99 -11.02 8.00
C GLU A 102 -16.15 -10.37 9.11
N ILE A 103 -14.85 -10.12 8.85
CA ILE A 103 -13.95 -9.44 9.79
C ILE A 103 -14.46 -8.04 10.16
N ILE A 104 -14.96 -7.29 9.17
CA ILE A 104 -15.48 -5.93 9.33
C ILE A 104 -16.71 -5.94 10.23
N THR A 105 -17.62 -6.87 9.98
CA THR A 105 -18.85 -7.05 10.77
C THR A 105 -18.54 -7.55 12.18
N GLU A 106 -17.68 -8.56 12.33
CA GLU A 106 -17.25 -9.08 13.65
C GLU A 106 -16.55 -8.01 14.50
N SER A 107 -15.81 -7.10 13.87
CA SER A 107 -15.05 -6.04 14.54
C SER A 107 -15.83 -4.73 14.70
N ASN A 108 -17.08 -4.67 14.24
CA ASN A 108 -17.92 -3.47 14.21
C ASN A 108 -17.23 -2.26 13.55
N PHE A 109 -16.49 -2.48 12.46
CA PHE A 109 -15.87 -1.37 11.74
C PHE A 109 -16.89 -0.62 10.89
N GLU A 110 -16.98 0.69 11.11
CA GLU A 110 -17.95 1.54 10.42
C GLU A 110 -17.45 2.07 9.08
N ARG A 111 -16.13 2.27 8.91
CA ARG A 111 -15.53 2.86 7.71
C ARG A 111 -14.26 2.12 7.32
N VAL A 112 -14.18 1.68 6.07
CA VAL A 112 -13.07 0.85 5.56
C VAL A 112 -12.66 1.28 4.15
N ALA A 113 -11.35 1.42 3.92
CA ALA A 113 -10.79 1.69 2.61
C ALA A 113 -10.28 0.39 1.97
N LEU A 114 -10.83 0.03 0.82
CA LEU A 114 -10.44 -1.16 0.06
C LEU A 114 -9.76 -0.76 -1.24
N PRO A 115 -8.66 -1.41 -1.65
CA PRO A 115 -8.11 -1.25 -2.99
C PRO A 115 -8.94 -2.04 -4.01
N LEU A 116 -8.71 -1.81 -5.30
CA LEU A 116 -9.10 -2.75 -6.36
C LEU A 116 -8.28 -4.05 -6.24
N ALA A 117 -8.83 -5.03 -5.52
CA ALA A 117 -8.19 -6.29 -5.20
C ALA A 117 -7.75 -7.07 -6.46
N GLY A 118 -6.45 -7.33 -6.58
CA GLY A 118 -5.86 -8.08 -7.68
C GLY A 118 -5.68 -7.31 -9.00
N ALA A 119 -6.13 -6.05 -9.11
CA ALA A 119 -6.20 -5.37 -10.40
C ALA A 119 -4.85 -4.86 -10.96
N GLY A 120 -3.86 -4.65 -10.09
CA GLY A 120 -2.50 -4.24 -10.49
C GLY A 120 -1.64 -5.42 -10.93
N LYS A 121 -0.64 -5.76 -10.11
CA LYS A 121 0.28 -6.90 -10.35
C LYS A 121 -0.38 -8.28 -10.29
N GLY A 122 -1.69 -8.35 -10.03
CA GLY A 122 -2.49 -9.58 -10.11
C GLY A 122 -3.14 -9.81 -11.47
N GLY A 123 -3.22 -8.79 -12.33
CA GLY A 123 -3.77 -8.92 -13.69
C GLY A 123 -5.29 -9.07 -13.76
N ILE A 124 -6.02 -8.83 -12.67
CA ILE A 124 -7.49 -8.80 -12.70
C ILE A 124 -7.94 -7.50 -13.36
N ASP A 125 -8.98 -7.54 -14.18
CA ASP A 125 -9.55 -6.32 -14.73
C ASP A 125 -10.12 -5.43 -13.60
N PRO A 126 -9.80 -4.12 -13.56
CA PRO A 126 -10.32 -3.19 -12.55
C PRO A 126 -11.84 -3.20 -12.39
N GLN A 127 -12.58 -3.24 -13.50
CA GLN A 127 -14.05 -3.25 -13.46
C GLN A 127 -14.57 -4.56 -12.84
N THR A 128 -13.93 -5.68 -13.16
CA THR A 128 -14.21 -6.98 -12.55
C THR A 128 -13.98 -6.95 -11.04
N SER A 129 -12.85 -6.40 -10.57
CA SER A 129 -12.60 -6.25 -9.13
C SER A 129 -13.64 -5.35 -8.47
N GLU A 130 -14.01 -4.25 -9.09
CA GLU A 130 -15.03 -3.33 -8.58
C GLU A 130 -16.39 -4.03 -8.46
N ASN A 131 -16.82 -4.76 -9.49
CA ASN A 131 -18.10 -5.47 -9.49
C ASN A 131 -18.15 -6.51 -8.35
N ILE A 132 -17.08 -7.28 -8.14
CA ILE A 132 -17.01 -8.24 -7.03
C ILE A 132 -17.12 -7.52 -5.68
N THR A 133 -16.42 -6.40 -5.50
CA THR A 133 -16.53 -5.60 -4.27
C THR A 133 -17.98 -5.11 -4.06
N ARG A 134 -18.64 -4.63 -5.11
CA ARG A 134 -20.03 -4.17 -5.02
C ARG A 134 -20.98 -5.28 -4.61
N GLU A 135 -20.84 -6.46 -5.21
CA GLU A 135 -21.65 -7.64 -4.87
C GLU A 135 -21.40 -8.10 -3.43
N VAL A 136 -20.14 -8.16 -2.97
CA VAL A 136 -19.82 -8.64 -1.61
C VAL A 136 -20.30 -7.67 -0.55
N PHE A 137 -20.17 -6.36 -0.77
CA PHE A 137 -20.48 -5.33 0.22
C PHE A 137 -21.85 -4.67 0.03
N GLU A 138 -22.72 -5.22 -0.83
CA GLU A 138 -24.05 -4.68 -1.12
C GLU A 138 -24.90 -4.50 0.16
N SER A 139 -24.87 -5.51 1.03
CA SER A 139 -25.61 -5.52 2.31
C SER A 139 -24.77 -5.07 3.51
N SER A 140 -23.53 -4.61 3.28
CA SER A 140 -22.64 -4.18 4.35
C SER A 140 -23.16 -2.91 5.03
N LYS A 141 -23.19 -2.93 6.36
CA LYS A 141 -23.50 -1.75 7.19
C LYS A 141 -22.36 -0.74 7.20
N ALA A 142 -21.12 -1.20 6.99
CA ALA A 142 -19.96 -0.32 6.90
C ALA A 142 -19.99 0.55 5.64
N GLU A 143 -19.47 1.77 5.76
CA GLU A 143 -19.07 2.61 4.64
C GLU A 143 -17.77 2.07 4.04
N ILE A 144 -17.80 1.77 2.74
CA ILE A 144 -16.66 1.26 2.00
C ILE A 144 -16.16 2.35 1.05
N LEU A 145 -14.92 2.79 1.22
CA LEU A 145 -14.22 3.61 0.25
C LEU A 145 -13.42 2.70 -0.69
N LEU A 146 -13.86 2.57 -1.94
CA LEU A 146 -13.15 1.79 -2.96
C LEU A 146 -12.11 2.66 -3.65
N CYS A 147 -10.84 2.46 -3.30
CA CYS A 147 -9.69 3.25 -3.72
C CYS A 147 -9.12 2.81 -5.07
N LEU A 148 -9.12 3.72 -6.04
CA LEU A 148 -8.68 3.47 -7.42
C LEU A 148 -7.18 3.74 -7.67
N ASP A 149 -6.51 4.40 -6.72
CA ASP A 149 -5.08 4.75 -6.80
C ASP A 149 -4.66 5.49 -8.09
N LYS A 150 -5.53 6.38 -8.59
CA LYS A 150 -5.31 7.17 -9.81
C LYS A 150 -4.56 8.48 -9.56
N SER A 151 -4.69 9.06 -8.38
CA SER A 151 -4.05 10.33 -8.01
C SER A 151 -3.33 10.23 -6.65
N PRO A 152 -2.26 11.01 -6.44
CA PRO A 152 -1.48 10.95 -5.21
C PRO A 152 -2.27 11.44 -3.99
N SER A 153 -1.82 11.03 -2.79
CA SER A 153 -2.25 11.65 -1.54
C SER A 153 -1.51 12.97 -1.30
N LYS A 154 -1.99 13.81 -0.38
CA LYS A 154 -1.27 15.03 0.04
C LYS A 154 0.15 14.73 0.53
N ASN A 155 0.34 13.63 1.24
CA ASN A 155 1.67 13.20 1.69
C ASN A 155 2.55 12.78 0.51
N GLU A 156 2.00 12.03 -0.45
CA GLU A 156 2.75 11.66 -1.66
C GLU A 156 3.10 12.88 -2.52
N GLU A 157 2.19 13.86 -2.66
CA GLU A 157 2.47 15.14 -3.33
C GLU A 157 3.61 15.89 -2.65
N SER A 158 3.62 15.93 -1.31
CA SER A 158 4.71 16.51 -0.53
C SER A 158 6.04 15.79 -0.79
N MET A 159 6.05 14.45 -0.79
CA MET A 159 7.24 13.66 -1.08
C MET A 159 7.80 13.95 -2.48
N ILE A 160 6.93 14.03 -3.49
CA ILE A 160 7.32 14.35 -4.88
C ILE A 160 7.89 15.76 -4.96
N LYS A 161 7.25 16.74 -4.31
CA LYS A 161 7.75 18.13 -4.27
C LYS A 161 9.12 18.21 -3.62
N GLN A 162 9.32 17.52 -2.49
CA GLN A 162 10.61 17.48 -1.80
C GLN A 162 11.68 16.82 -2.70
N LEU A 163 11.39 15.67 -3.31
CA LEU A 163 12.31 14.99 -4.23
C LEU A 163 12.79 15.90 -5.36
N ARG A 164 11.88 16.66 -5.98
CA ARG A 164 12.18 17.63 -7.05
C ARG A 164 13.01 18.81 -6.57
N ALA A 165 12.88 19.19 -5.29
CA ALA A 165 13.65 20.27 -4.70
C ALA A 165 15.06 19.86 -4.26
N MET A 166 15.31 18.56 -3.99
CA MET A 166 16.61 18.09 -3.46
C MET A 166 17.79 18.50 -4.36
N SER A 167 18.88 18.92 -3.75
CA SER A 167 20.17 19.12 -4.39
C SER A 167 20.92 17.79 -4.58
N GLU A 168 21.93 17.79 -5.45
CA GLU A 168 22.86 16.66 -5.56
C GLU A 168 23.53 16.36 -4.21
N TYR A 169 23.82 17.39 -3.41
CA TYR A 169 24.42 17.26 -2.08
C TYR A 169 23.50 16.52 -1.10
N GLU A 170 22.23 16.89 -1.00
CA GLU A 170 21.26 16.21 -0.13
C GLU A 170 21.07 14.74 -0.54
N LEU A 171 21.04 14.46 -1.85
CA LEU A 171 20.97 13.09 -2.36
C LEU A 171 22.25 12.28 -2.02
N LYS A 172 23.43 12.92 -1.97
CA LYS A 172 24.67 12.29 -1.48
C LYS A 172 24.60 11.99 0.01
N CYS A 173 24.02 12.88 0.82
CA CYS A 173 23.82 12.66 2.26
C CYS A 173 22.93 11.43 2.54
N LEU A 174 22.02 11.08 1.63
CA LEU A 174 21.26 9.82 1.67
C LEU A 174 22.08 8.58 1.27
N THR A 175 23.41 8.70 1.11
CA THR A 175 24.35 7.63 0.73
C THR A 175 24.10 7.03 -0.66
N LEU A 176 23.44 7.78 -1.55
CA LEU A 176 23.14 7.32 -2.90
C LEU A 176 24.41 7.34 -3.76
N ARG A 177 24.57 6.32 -4.61
CA ARG A 177 25.69 6.25 -5.55
C ARG A 177 25.60 7.38 -6.58
N PRO A 178 26.72 7.99 -7.02
CA PRO A 178 26.69 9.08 -8.02
C PRO A 178 25.90 8.75 -9.29
N SER A 179 26.01 7.51 -9.77
CA SER A 179 25.27 7.03 -10.95
C SER A 179 23.75 7.01 -10.76
N ILE A 180 23.27 6.84 -9.52
CA ILE A 180 21.85 6.86 -9.17
C ILE A 180 21.37 8.30 -9.02
N ILE A 181 22.17 9.14 -8.36
CA ILE A 181 21.87 10.57 -8.19
C ILE A 181 21.68 11.24 -9.55
N LYS A 182 22.60 11.01 -10.49
CA LYS A 182 22.48 11.51 -11.86
C LYS A 182 21.14 11.11 -12.50
N ARG A 183 20.77 9.82 -12.42
CA ARG A 183 19.50 9.32 -12.97
C ARG A 183 18.28 9.95 -12.32
N LEU A 184 18.31 10.19 -11.01
CA LEU A 184 17.24 10.86 -10.29
C LEU A 184 17.10 12.32 -10.74
N LEU A 185 18.21 13.07 -10.79
CA LEU A 185 18.20 14.46 -11.24
C LEU A 185 17.69 14.59 -12.68
N ASP A 186 18.05 13.65 -13.55
CA ASP A 186 17.62 13.62 -14.96
C ASP A 186 16.13 13.30 -15.15
N LYS A 187 15.47 12.65 -14.16
CA LYS A 187 14.13 12.04 -14.34
C LYS A 187 13.07 12.39 -13.30
N ARG A 188 13.44 12.99 -12.17
CA ARG A 188 12.49 13.28 -11.08
C ARG A 188 11.38 14.26 -11.43
N GLU A 189 11.60 15.13 -12.42
CA GLU A 189 10.58 16.09 -12.86
C GLU A 189 9.41 15.38 -13.57
N ASP A 190 9.68 14.22 -14.19
CA ASP A 190 8.68 13.41 -14.88
C ASP A 190 7.82 12.56 -13.91
N VAL A 191 8.23 12.44 -12.65
CA VAL A 191 7.56 11.58 -11.65
C VAL A 191 6.26 12.24 -11.19
N THR A 192 5.13 11.59 -11.43
CA THR A 192 3.78 12.04 -11.02
C THR A 192 3.22 11.23 -9.85
N ARG A 193 3.71 10.00 -9.67
CA ARG A 193 3.45 9.13 -8.52
C ARG A 193 4.78 8.67 -7.94
N PHE A 194 4.93 8.70 -6.62
CA PHE A 194 6.23 8.43 -5.99
C PHE A 194 6.78 7.03 -6.34
N ARG A 195 5.89 6.04 -6.51
CA ARG A 195 6.24 4.68 -6.98
C ARG A 195 6.95 4.63 -8.34
N GLU A 196 6.76 5.62 -9.22
CA GLU A 196 7.35 5.68 -10.57
C GLU A 196 8.87 5.85 -10.53
N ILE A 197 9.43 6.21 -9.37
CA ILE A 197 10.88 6.18 -9.13
C ILE A 197 11.48 4.79 -9.41
N LEU A 198 10.71 3.71 -9.18
CA LEU A 198 11.14 2.34 -9.49
C LEU A 198 11.20 2.05 -11.00
N ASP A 199 10.55 2.87 -11.84
CA ASP A 199 10.59 2.74 -13.29
C ASP A 199 11.86 3.41 -13.88
N ILE A 200 12.56 4.23 -13.09
CA ILE A 200 13.85 4.80 -13.48
C ILE A 200 14.89 3.67 -13.52
N ARG A 201 15.34 3.30 -14.72
CA ARG A 201 16.30 2.22 -14.95
C ARG A 201 17.50 2.33 -14.01
N GLY A 202 17.77 1.25 -13.26
CA GLY A 202 18.91 1.15 -12.34
C GLY A 202 18.58 1.56 -10.90
N ILE A 203 17.40 2.12 -10.65
CA ILE A 203 16.87 2.33 -9.31
C ILE A 203 16.14 1.07 -8.87
N GLY A 204 16.58 0.49 -7.75
CA GLY A 204 15.97 -0.69 -7.16
C GLY A 204 15.25 -0.35 -5.84
N ILE A 205 14.59 -1.37 -5.28
CA ILE A 205 13.81 -1.25 -4.04
C ILE A 205 14.64 -0.64 -2.90
N LYS A 206 15.93 -0.98 -2.76
CA LYS A 206 16.77 -0.41 -1.69
C LYS A 206 16.88 1.12 -1.79
N THR A 207 17.17 1.65 -2.96
CA THR A 207 17.23 3.11 -3.18
C THR A 207 15.86 3.75 -2.97
N TYR A 208 14.81 3.12 -3.52
CA TYR A 208 13.44 3.58 -3.34
C TYR A 208 13.05 3.67 -1.86
N SER A 209 13.37 2.66 -1.05
CA SER A 209 13.10 2.65 0.39
C SER A 209 13.87 3.74 1.15
N ILE A 210 15.12 4.03 0.75
CA ILE A 210 15.89 5.14 1.33
C ILE A 210 15.19 6.48 1.07
N LEU A 211 14.81 6.74 -0.18
CA LEU A 211 14.09 7.95 -0.57
C LEU A 211 12.72 8.03 0.11
N PHE A 212 11.97 6.94 0.14
CA PHE A 212 10.66 6.87 0.79
C PHE A 212 10.76 7.24 2.26
N ASN A 213 11.68 6.61 3.00
CA ASN A 213 11.85 6.85 4.44
C ASN A 213 12.36 8.26 4.74
N ALA A 214 13.17 8.85 3.86
CA ALA A 214 13.66 10.20 4.01
C ALA A 214 12.58 11.27 3.78
N LEU A 215 11.59 10.99 2.91
CA LEU A 215 10.64 12.00 2.43
C LEU A 215 9.23 11.86 2.99
N ILE A 216 8.87 10.67 3.50
CA ILE A 216 7.53 10.47 4.06
C ILE A 216 7.36 11.30 5.33
N SER A 217 6.38 12.20 5.32
CA SER A 217 5.94 12.90 6.53
C SER A 217 5.39 11.87 7.52
N ARG A 218 6.04 11.71 8.67
CA ARG A 218 5.48 10.98 9.80
C ARG A 218 4.86 12.00 10.73
N GLU A 219 3.60 11.80 11.12
CA GLU A 219 3.04 12.60 12.21
C GLU A 219 3.92 12.45 13.46
N PRO A 220 4.05 13.49 14.30
CA PRO A 220 4.85 13.40 15.52
C PRO A 220 4.20 12.40 16.47
N GLY A 221 4.72 11.17 16.52
CA GLY A 221 4.16 10.08 17.33
C GLY A 221 4.74 8.69 17.07
N HIS A 222 5.50 8.49 15.99
CA HIS A 222 6.22 7.25 15.74
C HIS A 222 7.69 7.52 15.41
N ASP A 223 8.56 6.96 16.24
CA ASP A 223 9.98 7.30 16.42
C ASP A 223 10.83 7.53 15.16
N ASN A 224 11.82 8.39 15.41
CA ASN A 224 12.92 8.86 14.57
C ASN A 224 12.52 9.72 13.37
N GLN A 225 12.16 10.96 13.68
CA GLN A 225 12.57 12.10 12.86
C GLN A 225 14.09 12.02 12.65
N LEU A 226 14.52 11.62 11.46
CA LEU A 226 15.73 12.21 10.91
C LEU A 226 15.32 13.61 10.46
N ASN A 227 15.42 14.58 11.38
CA ASN A 227 15.47 15.98 11.01
C ASN A 227 16.78 16.17 10.22
N LEU A 228 16.72 15.89 8.92
CA LEU A 228 17.56 16.58 7.97
C LEU A 228 16.81 17.89 7.72
N PHE A 229 17.31 18.92 8.39
CA PHE A 229 16.80 20.29 8.56
C PHE A 229 15.91 20.50 9.78
#